data_AF-A0AAD5S270-F1
#
_entry.id   AF-A0AAD5S270-F1
#
_cell.length_a   1.000
_cell.length_b   1.000
_cell.length_c   1.000
_cell.angle_alpha   90.00
_cell.angle_beta   90.00
_cell.angle_gamma   90.00
#
_symmetry.space_group_name_H-M   'P 1'
#
loop_
_entity.id
_entity.type
_entity.pdbx_description
1 polymer ?
#
loop_
_entity_poly.entity_id
_entity_poly.type
_entity_poly.pdbx_seq_one_letter_code
_entity_poly.pdbx_strand_id
1 'polypeptide(L)'
;MSALQSSTTVNTPNLNGYSFLDTNAEPPEINDGHLTFLSRYTGIDDLDVLRKGVIEVWREAREKHHVYKCIETFMFLIPAIQFHPSYRTLLNTLSDRQSSHQPAPYIADVGCCFGTDVRRLIYDGVPAENIVGVDLHDGYWNIGKRLFEDGERIEGVKTVWRDMASGEEGAVEREGLKGRFDFVVAMAVLHVFSKEQQRIFLANILQLLTPGGT
;
A
#
# COMPACT_ATOMS: atom_id res chain seq x y z
N MET A 1 -20.85 31.09 3.35
CA MET A 1 -19.81 30.07 3.14
C MET A 1 -19.60 29.35 4.46
N SER A 2 -20.33 28.24 4.65
CA SER A 2 -20.20 27.39 5.85
C SER A 2 -19.53 26.11 5.40
N ALA A 3 -18.34 25.84 5.94
CA ALA A 3 -17.60 24.63 5.70
C ALA A 3 -18.35 23.47 6.36
N LEU A 4 -18.91 22.58 5.54
CA LEU A 4 -19.38 21.27 5.99
C LEU A 4 -18.15 20.48 6.44
N GLN A 5 -17.92 20.42 7.75
CA GLN A 5 -17.13 19.36 8.35
C GLN A 5 -17.88 18.05 8.11
N SER A 6 -17.48 17.29 7.09
CA SER A 6 -17.90 15.90 6.95
C SER A 6 -17.27 15.12 8.09
N SER A 7 -18.06 14.74 9.09
CA SER A 7 -17.64 13.74 10.07
C SER A 7 -17.57 12.39 9.36
N THR A 8 -16.45 12.10 8.71
CA THR A 8 -16.13 10.74 8.30
C THR A 8 -15.85 9.97 9.57
N THR A 9 -16.85 9.25 10.07
CA THR A 9 -16.62 8.18 11.04
C THR A 9 -15.72 7.17 10.35
N VAL A 10 -14.41 7.29 10.57
CA VAL A 10 -13.45 6.24 10.22
C VAL A 10 -13.98 4.98 10.88
N ASN A 11 -14.24 3.92 10.10
CA ASN A 11 -14.69 2.68 10.69
C ASN A 11 -13.67 2.25 11.74
N THR A 12 -14.13 2.03 12.96
CA THR A 12 -13.28 1.46 14.00
C THR A 12 -12.84 0.07 13.52
N PRO A 13 -11.52 -0.23 13.53
CA PRO A 13 -11.02 -1.56 13.24
C PRO A 13 -11.72 -2.60 14.12
N ASN A 14 -11.82 -3.84 13.65
CA ASN A 14 -12.39 -4.92 14.45
C ASN A 14 -11.55 -5.15 15.73
N LEU A 15 -11.99 -4.59 16.85
CA LEU A 15 -11.27 -4.60 18.14
C LEU A 15 -11.05 -6.02 18.69
N ASN A 16 -11.83 -7.02 18.24
CA ASN A 16 -11.74 -8.40 18.74
C ASN A 16 -10.55 -9.19 18.15
N GLY A 17 -9.79 -8.61 17.21
CA GLY A 17 -8.61 -9.23 16.60
C GLY A 17 -7.28 -8.54 16.91
N TYR A 18 -7.29 -7.39 17.59
CA TYR A 18 -6.10 -6.55 17.71
C TYR A 18 -5.76 -6.26 19.17
N SER A 19 -4.58 -6.72 19.56
CA SER A 19 -3.92 -6.35 20.80
C SER A 19 -3.48 -4.89 20.70
N PHE A 20 -4.22 -3.98 21.31
CA PHE A 20 -3.71 -2.64 21.62
C PHE A 20 -2.70 -2.74 22.76
N LEU A 21 -1.50 -3.31 22.55
CA LEU A 21 -0.54 -3.41 23.67
C LEU A 21 0.94 -3.26 23.30
N ASP A 22 1.57 -2.60 24.27
CA ASP A 22 2.98 -2.30 24.56
C ASP A 22 3.73 -1.36 23.62
N THR A 23 3.71 -0.07 23.97
CA THR A 23 4.61 0.96 23.41
C THR A 23 6.08 0.71 23.75
N ASN A 24 6.38 -0.21 24.68
CA ASN A 24 7.75 -0.59 25.06
C ASN A 24 8.22 -1.91 24.41
N ALA A 25 7.49 -2.44 23.43
CA ALA A 25 7.94 -3.63 22.71
C ALA A 25 9.28 -3.36 22.00
N GLU A 26 10.24 -4.26 22.17
CA GLU A 26 11.48 -4.26 21.40
C GLU A 26 11.20 -4.67 19.94
N PRO A 27 11.95 -4.14 18.96
CA PRO A 27 11.81 -4.55 17.57
C PRO A 27 12.16 -6.05 17.42
N PRO A 28 11.40 -6.81 16.62
CA PRO A 28 11.82 -8.16 16.23
C PRO A 28 13.21 -8.18 15.57
N GLU A 29 13.78 -9.37 15.43
CA GLU A 29 15.04 -9.51 14.69
C GLU A 29 14.85 -9.20 13.20
N ILE A 30 15.72 -8.33 12.66
CA ILE A 30 15.76 -7.99 11.24
C ILE A 30 16.90 -8.78 10.58
N ASN A 31 16.56 -9.88 9.92
CA ASN A 31 17.49 -10.61 9.07
C ASN A 31 17.77 -9.85 7.75
N ASP A 32 18.88 -10.17 7.09
CA ASP A 32 19.32 -9.49 5.85
C ASP A 32 18.34 -9.69 4.68
N GLY A 33 17.54 -10.76 4.70
CA GLY A 33 16.48 -11.00 3.74
C GLY A 33 15.42 -9.90 3.75
N HIS A 34 15.08 -9.37 4.92
CA HIS A 34 14.16 -8.24 5.06
C HIS A 34 14.71 -6.96 4.40
N LEU A 35 16.03 -6.79 4.38
CA LEU A 35 16.68 -5.58 3.86
C LEU A 35 16.97 -5.67 2.36
N THR A 36 16.83 -6.84 1.75
CA THR A 36 17.24 -7.09 0.36
C THR A 36 16.57 -6.14 -0.63
N PHE A 37 15.25 -5.94 -0.53
CA PHE A 37 14.56 -5.02 -1.44
C PHE A 37 14.90 -3.55 -1.15
N LEU A 38 14.95 -3.18 0.13
CA LEU A 38 15.30 -1.82 0.54
C LEU A 38 16.69 -1.41 0.05
N SER A 39 17.69 -2.28 0.22
CA SER A 39 19.06 -2.10 -0.29
C SER A 39 19.07 -1.93 -1.81
N ARG A 40 18.43 -2.84 -2.56
CA ARG A 40 18.36 -2.73 -4.03
C ARG A 40 17.65 -1.47 -4.51
N TYR A 41 16.62 -1.05 -3.81
CA TYR A 41 15.82 0.09 -4.21
C TYR A 41 16.56 1.41 -3.94
N THR A 42 17.21 1.53 -2.77
CA THR A 42 17.93 2.74 -2.33
C THR A 42 19.35 2.83 -2.91
N GLY A 43 19.97 1.70 -3.25
CA GLY A 43 21.39 1.61 -3.60
C GLY A 43 22.33 1.65 -2.39
N ILE A 44 21.80 1.51 -1.18
CA ILE A 44 22.58 1.47 0.06
C ILE A 44 22.99 0.01 0.34
N ASP A 45 24.28 -0.27 0.31
CA ASP A 45 24.83 -1.60 0.59
C ASP A 45 25.13 -1.84 2.09
N ASP A 46 25.19 -0.76 2.89
CA ASP A 46 25.40 -0.85 4.33
C ASP A 46 24.11 -1.30 5.04
N LEU A 47 24.03 -2.60 5.33
CA LEU A 47 22.87 -3.20 5.99
C LEU A 47 22.65 -2.72 7.42
N ASP A 48 23.69 -2.25 8.12
CA ASP A 48 23.55 -1.74 9.48
C ASP A 48 22.91 -0.35 9.48
N VAL A 49 23.27 0.49 8.50
CA VAL A 49 22.57 1.76 8.25
C VAL A 49 21.10 1.52 7.92
N LEU A 50 20.80 0.58 7.01
CA LEU A 50 19.42 0.24 6.66
C LEU A 50 18.64 -0.29 7.86
N ARG A 51 19.24 -1.21 8.64
CA ARG A 51 18.63 -1.79 9.83
C ARG A 51 18.29 -0.71 10.86
N LYS A 52 19.18 0.24 11.08
CA LYS A 52 18.92 1.39 11.96
C LYS A 52 17.73 2.22 11.46
N GLY A 53 17.72 2.58 10.18
CA GLY A 53 16.61 3.35 9.57
C GLY A 53 15.26 2.63 9.69
N VAL A 54 15.24 1.31 9.46
CA VAL A 54 14.05 0.46 9.62
C VAL A 54 13.51 0.51 11.06
N ILE A 55 14.39 0.40 12.06
CA ILE A 55 14.00 0.45 13.46
C ILE A 55 13.45 1.83 13.82
N GLU A 56 14.04 2.91 13.30
CA GLU A 56 13.57 4.28 13.53
C GLU A 56 12.16 4.49 12.98
N VAL A 57 11.90 4.10 11.73
CA VAL A 57 10.56 4.23 11.13
C VAL A 57 9.53 3.31 11.78
N TRP A 58 9.96 2.14 12.25
CA TRP A 58 9.09 1.22 12.99
C TRP A 58 8.65 1.80 14.33
N ARG A 59 9.58 2.40 15.09
CA ARG A 59 9.24 3.10 16.35
C ARG A 59 8.30 4.27 16.09
N GLU A 60 8.58 5.07 15.07
CA GLU A 60 7.73 6.20 14.70
C GLU A 60 6.31 5.75 14.32
N ALA A 61 6.18 4.71 13.49
CA ALA A 61 4.88 4.18 13.10
C ALA A 61 4.06 3.70 14.31
N ARG A 62 4.72 3.06 15.29
CA ARG A 62 4.09 2.61 16.53
C ARG A 62 3.66 3.75 17.44
N GLU A 63 4.42 4.83 17.49
CA GLU A 63 4.10 6.01 18.30
C GLU A 63 2.95 6.82 17.71
N LYS A 64 2.93 6.99 16.38
CA LYS A 64 2.04 7.95 15.71
C LYS A 64 0.77 7.34 15.12
N HIS A 65 0.75 6.02 14.88
CA HIS A 65 -0.30 5.38 14.11
C HIS A 65 -0.78 4.06 14.72
N HIS A 66 -1.83 3.49 14.13
CA HIS A 66 -2.33 2.19 14.55
C HIS A 66 -1.34 1.08 14.19
N VAL A 67 -1.05 0.18 15.14
CA VAL A 67 -0.05 -0.86 14.94
C VAL A 67 -0.69 -2.09 14.29
N TYR A 68 -0.70 -2.12 12.96
CA TYR A 68 -1.10 -3.30 12.20
C TYR A 68 -0.05 -4.41 12.30
N LYS A 69 -0.46 -5.67 12.11
CA LYS A 69 0.44 -6.83 12.16
C LYS A 69 1.62 -6.70 11.20
N CYS A 70 1.39 -6.09 10.03
CA CYS A 70 2.44 -5.84 9.04
C CYS A 70 3.54 -4.89 9.55
N ILE A 71 3.21 -3.94 10.43
CA ILE A 71 4.15 -3.05 11.11
C ILE A 71 4.88 -3.84 12.20
N GLU A 72 4.14 -4.59 13.03
CA GLU A 72 4.73 -5.38 14.11
C GLU A 72 5.84 -6.32 13.65
N THR A 73 5.64 -7.00 12.52
CA THR A 73 6.52 -8.08 12.05
C THR A 73 7.40 -7.68 10.87
N PHE A 74 7.61 -6.39 10.62
CA PHE A 74 8.38 -5.88 9.47
C PHE A 74 7.91 -6.36 8.09
N MET A 75 6.66 -6.81 7.96
CA MET A 75 6.12 -7.26 6.68
C MET A 75 6.08 -6.11 5.65
N PHE A 76 6.01 -4.86 6.11
CA PHE A 76 6.10 -3.68 5.26
C PHE A 76 7.42 -3.57 4.48
N LEU A 77 8.48 -4.30 4.84
CA LEU A 77 9.74 -4.33 4.07
C LEU A 77 9.67 -5.26 2.87
N ILE A 78 8.70 -6.17 2.88
CA ILE A 78 8.59 -7.24 1.90
C ILE A 78 7.60 -6.82 0.85
N PRO A 79 8.00 -6.70 -0.43
CA PRO A 79 7.04 -6.48 -1.50
C PRO A 79 6.25 -7.77 -1.74
N ALA A 80 5.16 -7.93 -1.00
CA ALA A 80 4.34 -9.13 -0.97
C ALA A 80 3.73 -9.44 -2.35
N ILE A 81 3.49 -8.41 -3.17
CA ILE A 81 2.96 -8.56 -4.52
C ILE A 81 3.79 -9.53 -5.37
N GLN A 82 5.11 -9.59 -5.15
CA GLN A 82 6.01 -10.45 -5.93
C GLN A 82 5.72 -11.95 -5.76
N PHE A 83 5.07 -12.33 -4.67
CA PHE A 83 4.72 -13.72 -4.37
C PHE A 83 3.30 -14.07 -4.84
N HIS A 84 2.52 -13.10 -5.30
CA HIS A 84 1.17 -13.34 -5.78
C HIS A 84 1.20 -14.00 -7.17
N PRO A 85 0.44 -15.08 -7.42
CA PRO A 85 0.44 -15.75 -8.73
C PRO A 85 0.12 -14.84 -9.91
N SER A 86 -0.79 -13.87 -9.71
CA SER A 86 -1.18 -12.91 -10.75
C SER A 86 -0.10 -11.85 -11.06
N TYR A 87 0.96 -11.74 -10.25
CA TYR A 87 2.00 -10.73 -10.51
C TYR A 87 2.75 -11.01 -11.81
N ARG A 88 2.94 -12.28 -12.16
CA ARG A 88 3.49 -12.66 -13.46
C ARG A 88 2.59 -12.21 -14.61
N THR A 89 1.28 -12.30 -14.45
CA THR A 89 0.32 -11.81 -15.44
C THR A 89 0.46 -10.30 -15.63
N LEU A 90 0.56 -9.54 -14.53
CA LEU A 90 0.78 -8.09 -14.55
C LEU A 90 2.05 -7.70 -15.31
N LEU A 91 3.19 -8.35 -15.00
CA LEU A 91 4.46 -8.07 -15.68
C LEU A 91 4.43 -8.47 -17.16
N ASN A 92 3.78 -9.59 -17.51
CA ASN A 92 3.58 -9.97 -18.91
C ASN A 92 2.72 -8.91 -19.64
N THR A 93 1.63 -8.44 -19.03
CA THR A 93 0.79 -7.38 -19.60
C THR A 93 1.59 -6.10 -19.82
N LEU A 94 2.43 -5.69 -18.85
CA LEU A 94 3.33 -4.55 -19.03
C LEU A 94 4.25 -4.74 -20.24
N SER A 95 4.94 -5.88 -20.31
CA SER A 95 5.88 -6.21 -21.39
C SER A 95 5.19 -6.26 -22.78
N ASP A 96 4.02 -6.88 -22.87
CA ASP A 96 3.26 -6.99 -24.11
C ASP A 96 2.78 -5.63 -24.61
N ARG A 97 2.28 -4.77 -23.69
CA ARG A 97 1.86 -3.41 -24.02
C ARG A 97 3.04 -2.54 -24.44
N GLN A 98 4.18 -2.63 -23.76
CA GLN A 98 5.41 -1.94 -24.17
C GLN A 98 5.85 -2.35 -25.58
N SER A 99 5.89 -3.66 -25.86
CA SER A 99 6.31 -4.19 -27.17
C SER A 99 5.37 -3.78 -28.31
N SER A 100 4.08 -3.62 -28.01
CA SER A 100 3.04 -3.20 -28.95
C SER A 100 2.76 -1.69 -28.96
N HIS A 101 3.57 -0.89 -28.25
CA HIS A 101 3.40 0.56 -28.12
C HIS A 101 2.01 0.98 -27.59
N GLN A 102 1.42 0.15 -26.74
CA GLN A 102 0.18 0.44 -26.02
C GLN A 102 0.48 1.08 -24.65
N PRO A 103 -0.46 1.83 -24.07
CA PRO A 103 -0.30 2.41 -22.74
C PRO A 103 -0.02 1.35 -21.68
N ALA A 104 0.88 1.62 -20.74
CA ALA A 104 1.15 0.72 -19.62
C ALA A 104 -0.13 0.40 -18.81
N PRO A 105 -0.21 -0.76 -18.15
CA PRO A 105 -1.35 -1.08 -17.29
C PRO A 105 -1.51 -0.06 -16.18
N TYR A 106 -2.77 0.27 -15.84
CA TYR A 106 -3.10 1.16 -14.72
C TYR A 106 -3.41 0.32 -13.48
N ILE A 107 -2.76 0.64 -12.35
CA ILE A 107 -2.70 -0.25 -11.18
C ILE A 107 -3.11 0.51 -9.92
N ALA A 108 -3.95 -0.09 -9.09
CA ALA A 108 -4.24 0.40 -7.74
C ALA A 108 -3.63 -0.54 -6.70
N ASP A 109 -2.92 0.01 -5.71
CA ASP A 109 -2.51 -0.70 -4.50
C ASP A 109 -3.37 -0.23 -3.32
N VAL A 110 -4.28 -1.08 -2.84
CA VAL A 110 -5.29 -0.74 -1.84
C VAL A 110 -4.89 -1.30 -0.47
N GLY A 111 -4.71 -0.38 0.48
CA GLY A 111 -3.98 -0.60 1.73
C GLY A 111 -2.47 -0.54 1.50
N CYS A 112 -1.99 0.48 0.77
CA CYS A 112 -0.61 0.56 0.31
C CYS A 112 0.42 0.72 1.44
N CYS A 113 0.01 1.14 2.64
CA CYS A 113 0.83 1.28 3.82
C CYS A 113 2.08 2.14 3.53
N PHE A 114 3.28 1.60 3.75
CA PHE A 114 4.54 2.30 3.46
C PHE A 114 4.79 2.43 1.95
N GLY A 115 3.98 1.82 1.08
CA GLY A 115 4.09 1.88 -0.37
C GLY A 115 5.14 0.92 -0.94
N THR A 116 5.41 -0.19 -0.27
CA THR A 116 6.49 -1.12 -0.68
C THR A 116 6.13 -1.89 -1.95
N ASP A 117 4.89 -2.33 -2.10
CA ASP A 117 4.41 -2.96 -3.35
C ASP A 117 4.37 -1.94 -4.49
N VAL A 118 3.97 -0.69 -4.24
CA VAL A 118 4.10 0.42 -5.21
C VAL A 118 5.55 0.60 -5.67
N ARG A 119 6.51 0.65 -4.75
CA ARG A 119 7.94 0.77 -5.10
C ARG A 119 8.44 -0.43 -5.86
N ARG A 120 7.91 -1.62 -5.56
CA ARG A 120 8.23 -2.81 -6.33
C ARG A 120 7.72 -2.73 -7.77
N LEU A 121 6.50 -2.24 -7.97
CA LEU A 121 5.94 -2.00 -9.31
C LEU A 121 6.82 -1.01 -10.11
N ILE A 122 7.23 0.10 -9.49
CA ILE A 122 8.13 1.08 -10.11
C ILE A 122 9.48 0.44 -10.45
N TYR A 123 10.05 -0.32 -9.52
CA TYR A 123 11.32 -1.00 -9.71
C TYR A 123 11.27 -1.99 -10.89
N ASP A 124 10.16 -2.70 -11.07
CA ASP A 124 9.94 -3.63 -12.17
C ASP A 124 9.46 -2.94 -13.48
N GLY A 125 9.44 -1.61 -13.53
CA GLY A 125 9.27 -0.83 -14.76
C GLY A 125 7.86 -0.31 -15.04
N VAL A 126 6.93 -0.40 -14.07
CA VAL A 126 5.63 0.29 -14.20
C VAL A 126 5.84 1.80 -14.00
N PRO A 127 5.35 2.65 -14.93
CA PRO A 127 5.44 4.11 -14.77
C PRO A 127 4.72 4.56 -13.49
N ALA A 128 5.32 5.50 -12.75
CA ALA A 128 4.77 5.95 -11.47
C ALA A 128 3.37 6.58 -11.64
N GLU A 129 3.16 7.33 -12.72
CA GLU A 129 1.89 7.93 -13.11
C GLU A 129 0.77 6.92 -13.42
N ASN A 130 1.14 5.65 -13.63
CA ASN A 130 0.22 4.55 -13.86
C ASN A 130 -0.19 3.83 -12.56
N ILE A 131 0.31 4.25 -11.41
CA ILE A 131 0.06 3.62 -10.12
C ILE A 131 -0.75 4.58 -9.24
N VAL A 132 -1.74 4.02 -8.54
CA VAL A 132 -2.47 4.72 -7.49
C VAL A 132 -2.31 3.98 -6.17
N GLY A 133 -1.72 4.63 -5.18
CA GLY A 133 -1.71 4.16 -3.80
C GLY A 133 -2.98 4.59 -3.07
N VAL A 134 -3.68 3.66 -2.43
CA VAL A 134 -4.88 3.94 -1.63
C VAL A 134 -4.66 3.43 -0.21
N ASP A 135 -4.91 4.27 0.79
CA ASP A 135 -4.91 3.87 2.20
C ASP A 135 -5.86 4.78 2.99
N LEU A 136 -6.05 4.53 4.29
CA LEU A 136 -6.90 5.35 5.15
C LEU A 136 -6.38 6.79 5.29
N HIS A 137 -5.06 6.95 5.36
CA HIS A 137 -4.38 8.23 5.56
C HIS A 137 -2.93 8.17 5.06
N ASP A 138 -2.29 9.32 4.97
CA ASP A 138 -0.93 9.50 4.42
C ASP A 138 0.20 9.14 5.39
N GLY A 139 -0.08 9.01 6.70
CA GLY A 139 0.93 8.77 7.73
C GLY A 139 1.95 7.68 7.41
N TYR A 140 1.48 6.47 7.07
CA TYR A 140 2.35 5.35 6.70
C TYR A 140 3.13 5.60 5.41
N TRP A 141 2.48 6.21 4.42
CA TRP A 141 3.11 6.55 3.14
C TRP A 141 4.27 7.52 3.32
N ASN A 142 4.09 8.55 4.14
CA ASN A 142 5.13 9.54 4.45
C ASN A 142 6.31 8.91 5.19
N ILE A 143 6.06 7.94 6.06
CA ILE A 143 7.12 7.13 6.70
C ILE A 143 7.87 6.32 5.63
N GLY A 144 7.15 5.66 4.73
CA GLY A 144 7.73 4.94 3.60
C GLY A 144 8.62 5.79 2.71
N LYS A 145 8.18 7.02 2.36
CA LYS A 145 9.01 7.97 1.59
C LYS A 145 10.36 8.27 2.25
N ARG A 146 10.38 8.40 3.58
CA ARG A 146 11.64 8.59 4.33
C ARG A 146 12.49 7.31 4.35
N LEU A 147 11.86 6.15 4.53
CA LEU A 147 12.58 4.88 4.55
C LEU A 147 13.29 4.57 3.23
N PHE A 148 12.64 4.85 2.09
CA PHE A 148 13.15 4.49 0.76
C PHE A 148 13.93 5.61 0.06
N GLU A 149 14.01 6.80 0.65
CA GLU A 149 14.77 7.96 0.14
C GLU A 149 14.55 8.21 -1.37
N ASP A 150 13.30 8.08 -1.82
CA ASP A 150 12.99 7.84 -3.24
C ASP A 150 12.81 9.10 -4.07
N GLY A 151 12.73 10.28 -3.43
CA GLY A 151 12.69 11.59 -4.10
C GLY A 151 11.67 11.64 -5.22
N GLU A 152 12.10 12.05 -6.42
CA GLU A 152 11.24 12.18 -7.60
C GLU A 152 10.69 10.83 -8.13
N ARG A 153 11.29 9.68 -7.79
CA ARG A 153 10.87 8.37 -8.30
C ARG A 153 9.45 8.00 -7.91
N ILE A 154 8.97 8.51 -6.77
CA ILE A 154 7.63 8.24 -6.24
C ILE A 154 6.63 9.36 -6.54
N GLU A 155 7.09 10.53 -7.02
CA GLU A 155 6.24 11.71 -7.19
C GLU A 155 5.17 11.57 -8.27
N GLY A 156 5.39 10.70 -9.25
CA GLY A 156 4.38 10.36 -10.26
C GLY A 156 3.18 9.57 -9.70
N VAL A 157 3.33 8.91 -8.55
CA VAL A 157 2.26 8.08 -7.98
C VAL A 157 1.14 8.96 -7.42
N LYS A 158 -0.08 8.79 -7.92
CA LYS A 158 -1.26 9.42 -7.31
C LYS A 158 -1.61 8.69 -6.02
N THR A 159 -1.87 9.42 -4.94
CA THR A 159 -2.37 8.85 -3.69
C THR A 159 -3.82 9.23 -3.42
N VAL A 160 -4.59 8.32 -2.82
CA VAL A 160 -5.96 8.57 -2.34
C VAL A 160 -6.07 8.11 -0.89
N TRP A 161 -6.55 8.99 -0.02
CA TRP A 161 -6.69 8.73 1.41
C TRP A 161 -8.16 8.54 1.78
N ARG A 162 -8.60 7.28 1.87
CA ARG A 162 -10.00 6.90 2.00
C ARG A 162 -10.18 5.54 2.69
N ASP A 163 -11.23 5.45 3.51
CA ASP A 163 -11.74 4.17 4.02
C ASP A 163 -12.51 3.40 2.94
N MET A 164 -11.81 2.46 2.30
CA MET A 164 -12.37 1.57 1.29
C MET A 164 -13.33 0.51 1.86
N ALA A 165 -13.39 0.33 3.18
CA ALA A 165 -14.36 -0.52 3.86
C ALA A 165 -15.59 0.26 4.36
N SER A 166 -15.72 1.54 4.01
CA SER A 166 -16.92 2.34 4.30
C SER A 166 -18.07 2.07 3.32
N GLY A 167 -19.29 1.99 3.85
CA GLY A 167 -20.52 1.81 3.07
C GLY A 167 -21.02 3.10 2.41
N GLU A 168 -20.17 4.11 2.26
CA GLU A 168 -20.54 5.41 1.71
C GLU A 168 -20.81 5.28 0.20
N GLU A 169 -22.07 5.42 -0.21
CA GLU A 169 -22.45 5.26 -1.61
C GLU A 169 -21.72 6.25 -2.53
N GLY A 170 -21.22 5.76 -3.67
CA GLY A 170 -20.53 6.57 -4.68
C GLY A 170 -19.13 7.06 -4.28
N ALA A 171 -18.54 6.60 -3.18
CA ALA A 171 -17.22 7.04 -2.73
C ALA A 171 -16.12 6.80 -3.78
N VAL A 172 -16.09 5.60 -4.38
CA VAL A 172 -15.15 5.22 -5.44
C VAL A 172 -15.24 6.15 -6.67
N GLU A 173 -16.46 6.57 -7.01
CA GLU A 173 -16.71 7.46 -8.15
C GLU A 173 -16.27 8.90 -7.85
N ARG A 174 -16.52 9.40 -6.63
CA ARG A 174 -16.06 10.72 -6.17
C ARG A 174 -14.55 10.87 -6.17
N GLU A 175 -13.82 9.80 -5.83
CA GLU A 175 -12.35 9.76 -5.90
C GLU A 175 -11.82 9.59 -7.34
N GLY A 176 -12.72 9.41 -8.31
CA GLY A 176 -12.38 9.16 -9.71
C GLY A 176 -11.59 7.87 -9.90
N LEU A 177 -11.97 6.82 -9.16
CA LEU A 177 -11.32 5.49 -9.18
C LEU A 177 -12.11 4.44 -9.94
N LYS A 178 -13.42 4.66 -10.17
CA LYS A 178 -14.33 3.68 -10.76
C LYS A 178 -13.95 3.32 -12.20
N GLY A 179 -13.80 2.02 -12.49
CA GLY A 179 -13.62 1.49 -13.84
C GLY A 179 -12.33 1.94 -14.53
N ARG A 180 -11.23 2.07 -13.80
CA ARG A 180 -9.97 2.65 -14.30
C ARG A 180 -8.77 1.72 -14.32
N PHE A 181 -8.82 0.63 -13.55
CA PHE A 181 -7.64 -0.16 -13.24
C PHE A 181 -7.67 -1.50 -13.98
N ASP A 182 -6.55 -1.82 -14.64
CA ASP A 182 -6.31 -3.15 -15.19
C ASP A 182 -6.01 -4.15 -14.06
N PHE A 183 -5.35 -3.68 -12.99
CA PHE A 183 -5.00 -4.48 -11.82
C PHE A 183 -5.33 -3.75 -10.52
N VAL A 184 -5.97 -4.45 -9.58
CA VAL A 184 -6.15 -3.98 -8.20
C VAL A 184 -5.48 -4.94 -7.22
N VAL A 185 -4.52 -4.40 -6.47
CA VAL A 185 -3.68 -5.12 -5.50
C VAL A 185 -4.20 -4.86 -4.09
N ALA A 186 -4.28 -5.92 -3.27
CA ALA A 186 -4.74 -5.84 -1.88
C ALA A 186 -4.13 -6.99 -1.05
N MET A 187 -2.83 -6.91 -0.71
CA MET A 187 -2.06 -8.06 -0.21
C MET A 187 -2.28 -8.42 1.27
N ALA A 188 -2.45 -7.43 2.15
CA ALA A 188 -2.47 -7.65 3.60
C ALA A 188 -3.56 -6.83 4.32
N VAL A 189 -4.76 -6.78 3.74
CA VAL A 189 -5.85 -5.92 4.26
C VAL A 189 -7.05 -6.68 4.82
N LEU A 190 -7.44 -7.82 4.23
CA LEU A 190 -8.71 -8.48 4.60
C LEU A 190 -8.76 -8.95 6.07
N HIS A 191 -7.61 -9.29 6.65
CA HIS A 191 -7.52 -9.75 8.05
C HIS A 191 -7.81 -8.62 9.06
N VAL A 192 -7.78 -7.35 8.65
CA VAL A 192 -8.10 -6.19 9.52
C VAL A 192 -9.60 -5.90 9.63
N PHE A 193 -10.39 -6.53 8.76
CA PHE A 193 -11.81 -6.24 8.60
C PHE A 193 -12.70 -7.33 9.23
N SER A 194 -13.81 -6.91 9.82
CA SER A 194 -14.95 -7.79 10.11
C SER A 194 -15.53 -8.36 8.81
N LYS A 195 -16.36 -9.41 8.90
CA LYS A 195 -16.99 -10.02 7.72
C LYS A 195 -17.78 -9.01 6.88
N GLU A 196 -18.49 -8.08 7.51
CA GLU A 196 -19.25 -7.05 6.79
C GLU A 196 -18.33 -6.02 6.14
N GLN A 197 -17.28 -5.59 6.84
CA GLN A 197 -16.26 -4.71 6.27
C GLN A 197 -15.54 -5.37 5.09
N GLN A 198 -15.23 -6.67 5.14
CA GLN A 198 -14.67 -7.40 4.00
C GLN A 198 -15.63 -7.37 2.81
N ARG A 199 -16.93 -7.58 3.03
CA ARG A 199 -17.93 -7.53 1.96
C ARG A 199 -18.00 -6.15 1.30
N ILE A 200 -18.00 -5.09 2.10
CA ILE A 200 -18.00 -3.70 1.61
C ILE A 200 -16.71 -3.39 0.87
N PHE A 201 -15.56 -3.72 1.47
CA PHE A 201 -14.24 -3.52 0.89
C PHE A 201 -14.12 -4.20 -0.48
N LEU A 202 -14.46 -5.50 -0.56
CA LEU A 202 -14.44 -6.26 -1.81
C LEU A 202 -15.38 -5.65 -2.85
N ALA A 203 -16.60 -5.25 -2.46
CA ALA A 203 -17.53 -4.60 -3.38
C ALA A 203 -17.00 -3.25 -3.90
N ASN A 204 -16.27 -2.49 -3.08
CA ASN A 204 -15.68 -1.22 -3.49
C ASN A 204 -14.47 -1.44 -4.42
N ILE A 205 -13.55 -2.36 -4.08
CA ILE A 205 -12.38 -2.61 -4.94
C ILE A 205 -12.74 -3.26 -6.28
N LEU A 206 -13.82 -4.04 -6.35
CA LEU A 206 -14.32 -4.56 -7.64
C LEU A 206 -14.80 -3.45 -8.57
N GLN A 207 -15.31 -2.34 -8.05
CA GLN A 207 -15.74 -1.20 -8.87
C GLN A 207 -14.56 -0.42 -9.48
N LEU A 208 -13.33 -0.62 -8.98
CA LEU A 208 -12.13 0.01 -9.53
C LEU A 208 -11.75 -0.59 -10.89
N LEU A 209 -12.05 -1.87 -11.10
CA LEU A 209 -11.58 -2.62 -12.26
C LEU A 209 -12.29 -2.19 -13.55
N THR A 210 -11.51 -2.10 -14.64
CA THR A 210 -12.06 -2.10 -16.00
C THR A 210 -12.67 -3.47 -16.33
N PRO A 211 -13.54 -3.58 -17.35
CA PRO A 211 -13.98 -4.88 -17.85
C PRO A 211 -12.78 -5.77 -18.20
N GLY A 212 -12.68 -6.93 -17.56
CA GLY A 212 -11.56 -7.87 -17.74
C GLY A 212 -10.32 -7.58 -16.88
N GLY A 213 -10.36 -6.56 -16.01
CA GLY A 213 -9.32 -6.31 -15.02
C GLY A 213 -9.20 -7.43 -13.98
N THR A 214 -8.05 -7.50 -13.32
CA THR A 214 -7.69 -8.54 -12.33
C THR A 214 -7.53 -7.98 -10.91
#